data_AF-A0A4R7Z897-F1
#
_entry.id   AF-A0A4R7Z897-F1
#
_cell.length_a   1.000
_cell.length_b   1.000
_cell.length_c   1.000
_cell.angle_alpha   90.00
_cell.angle_beta   90.00
_cell.angle_gamma   90.00
#
_symmetry.space_group_name_H-M   'P 1'
#
loop_
_entity.id
_entity.type
_entity.pdbx_description
1 polymer ?
#
loop_
_entity_poly.entity_id
_entity_poly.type
_entity_poly.pdbx_seq_one_letter_code
_entity_poly.pdbx_strand_id
1 'polypeptide(L)'
;MSKSLAAVVNIIRLMKDSDVKISKKALFLVPVAYLIFPFDLVGDFFPILGQIDDIAVFVVMWPVLKNILRKYQSGDPEVEKEKKDPDAIDINDYTVE
;
A
#
# COMPACT_ATOMS: atom_id res chain seq x y z
N MET A 1 -16.23 -20.37 32.59
CA MET A 1 -16.98 -20.48 31.32
C MET A 1 -18.33 -19.76 31.32
N SER A 2 -19.04 -19.58 32.45
CA SER A 2 -20.40 -18.97 32.47
C SER A 2 -20.46 -17.47 32.14
N LYS A 3 -19.43 -16.69 32.48
CA LYS A 3 -19.44 -15.22 32.32
C LYS A 3 -19.44 -14.78 30.86
N SER A 4 -18.69 -15.47 30.00
CA SER A 4 -18.63 -15.17 28.56
C SER A 4 -19.97 -15.42 27.87
N LEU A 5 -20.68 -16.48 28.28
CA LEU A 5 -22.00 -16.82 27.76
C LEU A 5 -23.05 -15.77 28.17
N ALA A 6 -23.01 -15.33 29.43
CA ALA A 6 -23.88 -14.26 29.92
C ALA A 6 -23.64 -12.93 29.17
N ALA A 7 -22.38 -12.61 28.86
CA ALA A 7 -22.04 -11.41 28.09
C ALA A 7 -22.65 -11.45 26.67
N VAL A 8 -22.54 -12.60 25.97
CA VAL A 8 -23.13 -12.78 24.64
C VAL A 8 -24.65 -12.63 24.67
N VAL A 9 -25.32 -13.20 25.68
CA VAL A 9 -26.78 -13.07 25.85
C VAL A 9 -27.19 -11.61 26.08
N ASN A 10 -26.41 -10.87 26.88
CA ASN A 10 -26.67 -9.45 27.14
C ASN A 10 -26.45 -8.59 25.89
N ILE A 11 -25.45 -8.90 25.06
CA ILE A 11 -25.24 -8.24 23.78
C ILE A 11 -26.42 -8.48 22.84
N ILE A 12 -26.92 -9.72 22.75
CA ILE A 12 -28.10 -10.03 21.92
C ILE A 12 -29.35 -9.28 22.42
N ARG A 13 -29.52 -9.16 23.75
CA ARG A 13 -30.59 -8.35 24.34
C ARG A 13 -30.47 -6.88 23.98
N LEU A 14 -29.28 -6.29 24.14
CA LEU A 14 -29.00 -4.90 23.76
C LEU A 14 -29.32 -4.64 22.28
N MET A 15 -29.01 -5.59 21.41
CA MET A 15 -29.26 -5.50 19.99
C MET A 15 -30.77 -5.52 19.64
N LYS A 16 -31.57 -6.33 20.36
CA LYS A 16 -33.03 -6.42 20.18
C LYS A 16 -33.82 -5.31 20.88
N ASP A 17 -33.22 -4.61 21.83
CA ASP A 17 -33.86 -3.56 22.62
C ASP A 17 -34.19 -2.33 21.75
N SER A 18 -35.46 -1.98 21.61
CA SER A 18 -35.93 -0.85 20.79
C SER A 18 -35.62 0.52 21.41
N ASP A 19 -35.41 0.61 22.72
CA ASP A 19 -35.11 1.88 23.40
C ASP A 19 -33.65 2.32 23.22
N VAL A 20 -32.80 1.40 22.78
CA VAL A 20 -31.39 1.69 22.51
C VAL A 20 -31.26 2.35 21.12
N LYS A 21 -30.82 3.61 21.11
CA LYS A 21 -30.51 4.36 19.88
C LYS A 21 -29.59 3.55 18.96
N ILE A 22 -29.90 3.57 17.66
CA ILE A 22 -29.13 2.88 16.61
C ILE A 22 -27.64 3.23 16.66
N SER A 23 -27.28 4.47 16.98
CA SER A 23 -25.87 4.91 17.07
C SER A 23 -25.08 4.13 18.13
N LYS A 24 -25.71 3.77 19.26
CA LYS A 24 -25.06 2.98 20.31
C LYS A 24 -24.90 1.52 19.89
N LYS A 25 -25.85 0.96 19.13
CA LYS A 25 -25.75 -0.38 18.55
C LYS A 25 -24.67 -0.45 17.47
N ALA A 26 -24.56 0.61 16.65
CA ALA A 26 -23.56 0.74 15.61
C ALA A 26 -22.13 0.70 16.17
N LEU A 27 -21.89 1.26 17.36
CA LEU A 27 -20.59 1.23 18.03
C LEU A 27 -20.06 -0.20 18.26
N PHE A 28 -20.96 -1.18 18.42
CA PHE A 28 -20.60 -2.59 18.56
C PHE A 28 -20.65 -3.35 17.23
N LEU A 29 -21.64 -3.07 16.38
CA LEU A 29 -21.80 -3.73 15.09
C LEU A 29 -20.68 -3.42 14.11
N VAL A 30 -20.22 -2.16 14.04
CA VAL A 30 -19.24 -1.72 13.03
C VAL A 30 -17.89 -2.45 13.20
N PRO A 31 -17.30 -2.56 14.41
CA PRO A 31 -16.07 -3.32 14.60
C PRO A 31 -16.22 -4.82 14.34
N VAL A 32 -17.37 -5.41 14.70
CA VAL A 32 -17.63 -6.85 14.48
C VAL A 32 -17.82 -7.14 12.99
N ALA A 33 -18.54 -6.27 12.27
CA ALA A 33 -18.68 -6.36 10.82
C ALA A 33 -17.32 -6.19 10.13
N TYR A 34 -16.48 -5.27 10.61
CA TYR A 34 -15.11 -5.08 10.13
C TYR A 34 -14.23 -6.32 10.33
N LEU A 35 -14.36 -6.99 11.48
CA LEU A 35 -13.63 -8.24 11.78
C LEU A 35 -14.06 -9.42 10.90
N ILE A 36 -15.36 -9.52 10.61
CA ILE A 36 -15.93 -10.61 9.78
C ILE A 36 -15.69 -10.34 8.29
N PHE A 37 -15.67 -9.06 7.89
CA PHE A 37 -15.49 -8.63 6.52
C PHE A 37 -14.25 -7.73 6.42
N PRO A 38 -13.04 -8.32 6.44
CA PRO A 38 -11.77 -7.59 6.33
C PRO A 38 -11.51 -7.17 4.88
N PHE A 39 -12.48 -6.55 4.22
CA PHE A 39 -12.34 -6.00 2.88
C PHE A 39 -12.01 -4.49 2.95
N ASP A 40 -11.26 -4.03 1.94
CA ASP A 40 -10.67 -2.71 1.74
C ASP A 40 -11.65 -1.54 1.85
N LEU A 41 -12.16 -1.24 3.05
CA LEU A 41 -13.02 -0.08 3.29
C LEU A 41 -12.32 1.25 3.02
N VAL A 42 -10.98 1.27 2.96
CA VAL A 42 -10.21 2.44 2.53
C VAL A 42 -10.06 2.48 1.00
N GLY A 43 -9.98 1.32 0.33
CA GLY A 43 -9.83 1.22 -1.13
C GLY A 43 -11.14 1.34 -1.93
N ASP A 44 -12.21 0.67 -1.48
CA ASP A 44 -13.45 0.54 -2.27
C ASP A 44 -14.54 1.58 -1.93
N PHE A 45 -14.56 2.17 -0.73
CA PHE A 45 -15.61 3.13 -0.32
C PHE A 45 -15.28 4.59 -0.66
N PHE A 46 -14.00 4.91 -0.75
CA PHE A 46 -13.52 6.21 -1.18
C PHE A 46 -12.60 6.01 -2.39
N PRO A 47 -13.15 5.71 -3.57
CA PRO A 47 -12.35 5.52 -4.79
C PRO A 47 -11.42 6.72 -5.05
N ILE A 48 -11.78 7.92 -4.59
CA ILE A 48 -10.95 9.13 -4.68
C ILE A 48 -9.85 9.16 -3.61
N LEU A 49 -10.09 8.72 -2.38
CA LEU A 49 -9.06 8.77 -1.33
C LEU A 49 -7.97 7.71 -1.55
N GLY A 50 -8.33 6.52 -2.03
CA GLY A 50 -7.35 5.49 -2.41
C GLY A 50 -6.43 5.98 -3.55
N GLN A 51 -7.00 6.66 -4.56
CA GLN A 51 -6.23 7.23 -5.67
C GLN A 51 -5.32 8.40 -5.27
N ILE A 52 -5.68 9.16 -4.23
CA ILE A 52 -4.85 10.27 -3.74
C ILE A 52 -3.52 9.74 -3.20
N ASP A 53 -3.51 8.58 -2.54
CA ASP A 53 -2.26 7.98 -2.04
C ASP A 53 -1.33 7.58 -3.18
N ASP A 54 -1.86 6.92 -4.22
CA ASP A 54 -1.09 6.55 -5.42
C ASP A 54 -0.51 7.79 -6.15
N ILE A 55 -1.31 8.86 -6.28
CA ILE A 55 -0.87 10.13 -6.87
C ILE A 55 0.20 10.79 -5.99
N ALA A 56 0.03 10.75 -4.66
CA ALA A 56 1.01 11.31 -3.73
C ALA A 56 2.35 10.58 -3.83
N VAL A 57 2.36 9.25 -3.87
CA VAL A 57 3.56 8.44 -4.08
C VAL A 57 4.24 8.82 -5.40
N PHE A 58 3.46 8.95 -6.48
CA PHE A 58 4.00 9.32 -7.79
C PHE A 58 4.64 10.73 -7.79
N VAL A 59 3.96 11.72 -7.21
CA VAL A 59 4.45 13.11 -7.11
C VAL A 59 5.73 13.16 -6.28
N VAL A 60 5.80 12.44 -5.17
CA VAL A 60 6.98 12.37 -4.30
C VAL A 60 8.15 11.67 -5.00
N MET A 61 7.89 10.62 -5.79
CA MET A 61 8.94 9.91 -6.53
C MET A 61 9.44 10.65 -7.78
N TRP A 62 8.66 11.59 -8.33
CA TRP A 62 8.98 12.28 -9.58
C TRP A 62 10.38 12.95 -9.61
N PRO A 63 10.83 13.68 -8.57
CA PRO A 63 12.17 14.26 -8.55
C PRO A 63 13.28 13.22 -8.56
N VAL A 64 13.08 12.09 -7.88
CA VAL A 64 14.03 10.97 -7.84
C VAL A 64 14.16 10.36 -9.23
N LEU A 65 13.03 10.06 -9.87
CA LEU A 65 13.00 9.53 -11.24
C LEU A 65 13.65 10.50 -12.23
N LYS A 66 13.36 11.80 -12.13
CA LYS A 66 13.96 12.83 -12.99
C LYS A 66 15.47 12.91 -12.81
N ASN A 67 15.97 12.78 -11.59
CA ASN A 67 17.41 12.76 -11.32
C ASN A 67 18.07 11.53 -11.96
N ILE A 68 17.47 10.34 -11.80
CA ILE A 68 17.98 9.10 -12.43
C ILE A 68 18.00 9.24 -13.95
N LEU A 69 16.91 9.73 -14.54
CA LEU A 69 16.80 9.90 -15.99
C LEU A 69 17.81 10.90 -16.54
N ARG A 70 18.08 11.98 -15.80
CA ARG A 70 19.11 12.96 -16.17
C ARG A 70 20.51 12.35 -16.12
N LYS A 71 20.83 11.55 -15.10
CA LYS A 71 22.11 10.83 -15.03
C LYS A 71 22.27 9.87 -16.22
N TYR A 72 21.20 9.15 -16.55
CA TYR A 72 21.18 8.22 -17.69
C TYR A 72 21.38 8.94 -19.04
N GLN A 73 20.70 10.07 -19.26
CA GLN A 73 20.82 10.84 -20.51
C GLN A 73 22.13 11.62 -20.64
N SER A 74 22.73 12.06 -19.53
CA SER A 74 23.93 12.92 -19.55
C SER A 74 25.22 12.13 -19.71
N GLY A 75 25.16 10.78 -19.82
CA GLY A 75 26.35 9.94 -19.86
C GLY A 75 27.17 10.04 -18.58
N ASP A 76 26.51 10.08 -17.42
CA ASP A 76 27.19 10.21 -16.14
C ASP A 76 28.21 9.06 -15.96
N PRO A 77 29.51 9.35 -15.71
CA PRO A 77 30.57 8.34 -15.67
C PRO A 77 30.37 7.26 -14.62
N GLU A 78 29.53 7.46 -13.61
CA GLU A 78 29.10 6.40 -12.68
C GLU A 78 28.26 5.31 -13.36
N VAL A 79 27.39 5.69 -14.30
CA VAL A 79 26.52 4.77 -15.08
C VAL A 79 27.32 4.08 -16.20
N GLU A 80 28.33 4.74 -16.77
CA GLU A 80 29.24 4.13 -17.74
C GLU A 80 30.22 3.14 -17.12
N LYS A 81 30.71 3.40 -15.90
CA LYS A 81 31.61 2.47 -15.19
C LYS A 81 30.95 1.14 -14.87
N GLU A 82 29.63 1.12 -14.65
CA GLU A 82 28.87 -0.11 -14.44
C GLU A 82 28.67 -0.91 -15.74
N LYS A 83 28.73 -0.25 -16.91
CA LYS A 83 28.65 -0.90 -18.22
C LYS A 83 29.99 -1.46 -18.71
N LYS A 84 31.12 -0.93 -18.24
CA LYS A 84 32.44 -1.50 -18.49
C LYS A 84 32.67 -2.64 -17.50
N ASP A 85 32.13 -3.80 -17.84
CA ASP A 85 32.51 -5.06 -17.21
C ASP A 85 34.04 -5.21 -17.33
N PRO A 86 34.80 -5.31 -16.22
CA PRO A 86 36.27 -5.43 -16.27
C PRO A 86 36.74 -6.67 -17.02
N ASP A 87 35.86 -7.64 -17.27
CA ASP A 87 36.14 -8.87 -18.00
C ASP A 87 35.65 -8.84 -19.47
N ALA A 88 35.04 -7.73 -19.93
CA ALA A 88 34.64 -7.58 -21.32
C ALA A 88 35.86 -7.33 -22.22
N ILE A 89 36.20 -8.32 -23.03
CA ILE A 89 37.24 -8.23 -24.06
C ILE A 89 36.74 -7.36 -25.20
N ASP A 90 37.41 -6.23 -25.45
CA ASP A 90 37.10 -5.34 -26.58
C ASP A 90 37.58 -6.00 -27.89
N ILE A 91 36.62 -6.41 -28.72
CA ILE A 91 36.84 -7.11 -29.98
C ILE A 91 37.62 -6.26 -31.01
N ASN A 92 37.74 -4.95 -30.79
CA ASN A 92 38.43 -4.03 -31.69
C ASN A 92 39.97 -4.07 -31.58
N ASP A 93 40.52 -4.74 -30.57
CA ASP A 93 41.98 -4.88 -30.36
C ASP A 93 42.62 -6.05 -31.12
N TYR A 94 41.85 -6.83 -31.90
CA TYR A 94 42.40 -7.86 -32.77
C TYR A 94 42.85 -7.28 -34.11
N THR A 95 44.16 -7.10 -34.27
CA THR A 95 44.76 -6.92 -35.60
C THR A 95 44.91 -8.30 -36.22
N VAL A 96 44.20 -8.56 -37.32
CA VAL A 96 44.37 -9.79 -38.08
C VAL A 96 45.64 -9.63 -38.92
N GLU A 97 46.73 -10.28 -38.49
CA GLU A 97 47.95 -10.42 -39.30
C GLU A 97 47.73 -11.36 -40.50
#